data_AF-A0AAD6K1E9-F1
#
_entry.id   AF-A0AAD6K1E9-F1
#
_cell.length_a   1.000
_cell.length_b   1.000
_cell.length_c   1.000
_cell.angle_alpha   90.00
_cell.angle_beta   90.00
_cell.angle_gamma   90.00
#
_symmetry.space_group_name_H-M   'P 1'
#
loop_
_entity.id
_entity.type
_entity.pdbx_description
1 polymer ?
#
loop_
_entity_poly.entity_id
_entity_poly.type
_entity_poly.pdbx_seq_one_letter_code
_entity_poly.pdbx_strand_id
1 'polypeptide(L)'
;MPDRNTISWNGLVSGYEMISEARKVFDKMPERYVVSWTAMIRGCVQEGLIEEAEMLFWRMPERNVVCWTVMLGGLIEDGRVDDSRQLFDMMPVKDVVASTNMIDGLCSEGRMIETS
;
A
#
# COMPACT_ATOMS: atom_id res chain seq x y z
N MET A 1 2.76 -6.09 -27.11
CA MET A 1 2.68 -7.04 -25.98
C MET A 1 4.11 -7.44 -25.62
N PRO A 2 4.71 -6.93 -24.52
CA PRO A 2 6.06 -7.32 -24.13
C PRO A 2 6.05 -8.37 -23.01
N ASP A 3 7.02 -9.28 -23.10
CA ASP A 3 7.28 -10.41 -22.21
C ASP A 3 7.32 -10.05 -20.72
N ARG A 4 6.38 -10.61 -19.94
CA ARG A 4 6.50 -10.77 -18.48
C ARG A 4 7.52 -11.88 -18.20
N ASN A 5 8.81 -11.60 -18.44
CA ASN A 5 9.88 -12.58 -18.28
C ASN A 5 10.04 -13.02 -16.81
N THR A 6 10.32 -14.32 -16.63
CA THR A 6 10.54 -15.12 -15.42
C THR A 6 11.18 -14.44 -14.20
N ILE A 7 11.99 -13.39 -14.38
CA ILE A 7 12.58 -12.61 -13.29
C ILE A 7 11.49 -11.88 -12.48
N SER A 8 10.42 -11.41 -13.12
CA SER A 8 9.27 -10.79 -12.41
C SER A 8 8.53 -11.80 -11.55
N TRP A 9 8.28 -13.01 -12.07
CA TRP A 9 7.61 -14.06 -11.31
C TRP A 9 8.50 -14.60 -10.17
N ASN A 10 9.80 -14.76 -10.41
CA ASN A 10 10.73 -15.16 -9.35
C ASN A 10 10.85 -14.07 -8.26
N GLY A 11 10.82 -12.80 -8.66
CA GLY A 11 10.77 -11.67 -7.73
C GLY A 11 9.49 -11.68 -6.89
N LEU A 12 8.32 -11.80 -7.53
CA LEU A 12 7.03 -11.88 -6.84
C LEU A 12 6.93 -13.10 -5.91
N VAL A 13 7.40 -14.27 -6.35
CA VAL A 13 7.41 -15.48 -5.51
C VAL A 13 8.34 -15.30 -4.30
N SER A 14 9.53 -14.74 -4.52
CA SER A 14 10.48 -14.47 -3.43
C SER A 14 9.94 -13.43 -2.45
N GLY A 15 9.33 -12.35 -2.95
CA GLY A 15 8.73 -11.31 -2.13
C GLY A 15 7.53 -11.83 -1.33
N TYR A 16 6.69 -12.64 -1.96
CA TYR A 16 5.59 -13.33 -1.29
C TYR A 16 6.09 -14.26 -0.17
N GLU A 17 7.16 -15.02 -0.41
CA GLU A 17 7.78 -15.87 0.60
C GLU A 17 8.27 -15.03 1.80
N MET A 18 8.95 -13.91 1.53
CA MET A 18 9.43 -12.99 2.57
C MET A 18 8.29 -12.37 3.37
N ILE A 19 7.20 -11.96 2.73
CA ILE A 19 6.00 -11.46 3.42
C ILE A 19 5.36 -12.56 4.26
N SER A 20 5.24 -13.78 3.74
CA SER A 20 4.73 -14.92 4.47
C SER A 20 5.52 -15.16 5.76
N GLU A 21 6.85 -15.14 5.70
CA GLU A 21 7.70 -15.30 6.88
C GLU A 21 7.58 -14.11 7.83
N ALA A 22 7.58 -12.88 7.30
CA ALA A 22 7.36 -11.67 8.11
C ALA A 22 6.01 -11.73 8.83
N ARG A 23 4.96 -12.21 8.17
CA ARG A 23 3.61 -12.39 8.72
C ARG A 23 3.59 -13.41 9.85
N LYS A 24 4.27 -14.55 9.70
CA LYS A 24 4.40 -15.55 10.78
C LYS A 24 5.07 -14.96 12.02
N VAL A 25 6.12 -14.17 11.84
CA VAL A 25 6.80 -13.48 12.95
C VAL A 25 5.86 -12.46 13.58
N PHE A 26 5.23 -11.62 12.76
CA PHE A 26 4.29 -10.60 13.19
C PHE A 26 3.10 -11.18 13.98
N ASP A 27 2.56 -12.32 13.54
CA ASP A 27 1.45 -12.99 14.21
C ASP A 27 1.86 -13.56 15.58
N LYS A 28 3.13 -13.95 15.76
CA LYS A 28 3.68 -14.43 17.04
C LYS A 28 4.12 -13.32 17.99
N MET A 29 4.16 -12.06 17.56
CA MET A 29 4.57 -10.95 18.44
C MET A 29 3.54 -10.77 19.58
N PRO A 30 3.96 -10.83 20.86
CA PRO A 30 3.05 -10.66 22.00
C PRO A 30 2.54 -9.23 22.10
N GLU A 31 3.37 -8.25 21.75
CA GLU A 31 3.01 -6.84 21.62
C GLU A 31 3.35 -6.36 20.21
N ARG A 32 2.39 -5.74 19.53
CA ARG A 32 2.57 -5.19 18.18
C ARG A 32 2.50 -3.67 18.25
N TYR A 33 3.63 -3.01 18.00
CA TYR A 33 3.70 -1.56 17.98
C TYR A 33 3.33 -1.01 16.59
N VAL A 34 3.01 0.29 16.55
CA VAL A 34 2.71 1.05 15.33
C VAL A 34 3.74 0.80 14.23
N VAL A 35 5.02 0.72 14.58
CA VAL A 35 6.11 0.47 13.63
C VAL A 35 6.00 -0.93 12.99
N SER A 36 5.67 -1.96 13.76
CA SER A 36 5.51 -3.34 13.25
C SER A 36 4.34 -3.45 12.28
N TRP A 37 3.22 -2.80 12.59
CA TRP A 37 2.07 -2.72 11.67
C TRP A 37 2.44 -2.00 10.38
N THR A 38 3.08 -0.83 10.50
CA THR A 38 3.49 -0.02 9.34
C THR A 38 4.47 -0.77 8.44
N ALA A 39 5.40 -1.53 9.03
CA ALA A 39 6.35 -2.35 8.28
C ALA A 39 5.65 -3.46 7.49
N MET A 40 4.70 -4.17 8.11
CA MET A 40 3.92 -5.21 7.43
C MET A 40 3.09 -4.64 6.28
N ILE A 41 2.38 -3.53 6.54
CA ILE A 41 1.57 -2.85 5.52
C ILE A 41 2.44 -2.42 4.33
N ARG A 42 3.60 -1.80 4.59
CA ARG A 42 4.53 -1.41 3.54
C ARG A 42 5.04 -2.60 2.72
N GLY A 43 5.38 -3.70 3.38
CA GLY A 43 5.77 -4.93 2.69
C GLY A 43 4.68 -5.42 1.76
N CYS A 44 3.45 -5.55 2.26
CA CYS A 44 2.29 -5.93 1.45
C CYS A 44 2.07 -5.01 0.23
N VAL A 45 2.18 -3.68 0.42
CA VAL A 45 2.06 -2.73 -0.70
C VAL A 45 3.15 -2.94 -1.75
N GLN A 46 4.41 -3.12 -1.33
CA GLN A 46 5.54 -3.29 -2.25
C GLN A 46 5.45 -4.55 -3.12
N GLU A 47 4.81 -5.61 -2.61
CA GLU A 47 4.56 -6.85 -3.36
C GLU A 47 3.21 -6.85 -4.10
N GLY A 48 2.49 -5.72 -4.12
CA GLY A 48 1.19 -5.59 -4.76
C GLY A 48 0.04 -6.33 -4.05
N LEU A 49 0.23 -6.73 -2.80
CA LEU A 49 -0.79 -7.40 -1.97
C LEU A 49 -1.68 -6.36 -1.28
N ILE A 50 -2.33 -5.52 -2.08
CA ILE A 50 -3.05 -4.33 -1.60
C ILE A 50 -4.22 -4.69 -0.69
N GLU A 51 -4.96 -5.75 -1.00
CA GLU A 51 -6.05 -6.25 -0.15
C GLU A 51 -5.55 -6.68 1.25
N GLU A 52 -4.40 -7.32 1.33
CA GLU A 52 -3.80 -7.71 2.61
C GLU A 52 -3.30 -6.49 3.38
N ALA A 53 -2.69 -5.53 2.68
CA ALA A 53 -2.27 -4.26 3.25
C ALA A 53 -3.46 -3.50 3.86
N GLU A 54 -4.61 -3.43 3.17
CA GLU A 54 -5.85 -2.84 3.66
C GLU A 54 -6.38 -3.56 4.90
N MET A 55 -6.44 -4.90 4.88
CA MET A 55 -6.88 -5.67 6.04
C MET A 55 -6.02 -5.38 7.28
N LEU A 56 -4.71 -5.32 7.12
CA LEU A 56 -3.78 -4.97 8.20
C LEU A 56 -3.96 -3.53 8.65
N PHE A 57 -4.10 -2.60 7.71
CA PHE A 57 -4.34 -1.20 7.98
C PHE A 57 -5.62 -1.00 8.80
N TRP A 58 -6.73 -1.67 8.48
CA TRP A 58 -7.99 -1.57 9.22
C TRP A 58 -7.98 -2.28 10.58
N ARG A 59 -7.12 -3.28 10.75
CA ARG A 59 -6.95 -4.00 12.02
C ARG A 59 -6.00 -3.29 13.00
N MET A 60 -5.19 -2.35 12.51
CA MET A 60 -4.26 -1.57 13.32
C MET A 60 -5.02 -0.72 14.37
N PRO A 61 -4.67 -0.81 15.67
CA PRO A 61 -5.40 -0.08 16.72
C PRO A 61 -5.12 1.43 16.69
N GLU A 62 -3.87 1.82 16.46
CA GLU A 62 -3.44 3.21 16.37
C GLU A 62 -2.72 3.43 15.04
N ARG A 63 -3.09 4.47 14.29
CA ARG A 63 -2.54 4.76 12.96
C ARG A 63 -1.75 6.06 12.99
N ASN A 64 -0.51 6.01 12.51
CA ASN A 64 0.31 7.20 12.33
C ASN A 64 0.24 7.70 10.88
N VAL A 65 0.70 8.93 10.63
CA VAL A 65 0.68 9.52 9.28
C VAL A 65 1.38 8.64 8.24
N VAL A 66 2.43 7.91 8.65
CA VAL A 66 3.20 7.03 7.75
C VAL A 66 2.36 5.86 7.23
N CYS A 67 1.54 5.20 8.06
CA CYS A 67 0.72 4.09 7.57
C CYS A 67 -0.38 4.57 6.61
N TRP A 68 -0.92 5.78 6.83
CA TRP A 68 -1.87 6.40 5.89
C TRP A 68 -1.24 6.70 4.53
N THR A 69 -0.05 7.31 4.52
CA THR A 69 0.64 7.64 3.26
C THR A 69 1.06 6.41 2.48
N VAL A 70 1.50 5.34 3.18
CA VAL A 70 1.81 4.05 2.55
C VAL A 70 0.57 3.43 1.90
N MET A 71 -0.58 3.41 2.59
CA MET A 71 -1.81 2.86 1.99
C MET A 71 -2.34 3.70 0.84
N LEU A 72 -2.25 5.02 0.93
CA LEU A 72 -2.61 5.91 -0.17
C LEU A 72 -1.77 5.61 -1.42
N GLY A 73 -0.45 5.50 -1.27
CA GLY A 73 0.43 5.14 -2.37
C GLY A 73 0.06 3.79 -2.98
N GLY A 74 -0.17 2.77 -2.15
CA GLY A 74 -0.57 1.45 -2.62
C GLY A 74 -1.89 1.44 -3.40
N LEU A 75 -2.91 2.19 -2.94
CA LEU A 75 -4.19 2.30 -3.66
C LEU A 75 -4.06 3.03 -5.00
N ILE A 76 -3.19 4.04 -5.07
CA ILE A 76 -2.90 4.76 -6.31
C ILE A 76 -2.18 3.84 -7.30
N GLU A 77 -1.17 3.09 -6.85
CA GLU A 77 -0.42 2.14 -7.68
C GLU A 77 -1.32 1.00 -8.21
N ASP A 78 -2.34 0.59 -7.46
CA ASP A 78 -3.35 -0.39 -7.86
C ASP A 78 -4.42 0.19 -8.82
N GLY A 79 -4.43 1.51 -9.02
CA GLY A 79 -5.44 2.22 -9.81
C GLY A 79 -6.77 2.45 -9.08
N ARG A 80 -6.87 2.14 -7.78
CA ARG A 80 -8.03 2.38 -6.92
C ARG A 80 -8.06 3.83 -6.41
N VAL A 81 -8.07 4.79 -7.34
CA VAL A 81 -7.95 6.23 -7.05
C VAL A 81 -9.15 6.77 -6.24
N ASP A 82 -10.35 6.23 -6.46
CA ASP A 82 -11.52 6.64 -5.67
C ASP A 82 -11.40 6.22 -4.20
N ASP A 83 -10.87 5.02 -3.94
CA ASP A 83 -10.62 4.53 -2.57
C ASP A 83 -9.49 5.31 -1.92
N SER A 84 -8.43 5.66 -2.68
CA SER A 84 -7.36 6.51 -2.16
C SER A 84 -7.88 7.90 -1.79
N ARG A 85 -8.81 8.47 -2.57
CA ARG A 85 -9.47 9.75 -2.25
C ARG A 85 -10.27 9.67 -0.95
N GLN A 86 -11.10 8.62 -0.79
CA GLN A 86 -11.84 8.40 0.45
C GLN A 86 -10.90 8.23 1.65
N LEU A 87 -9.80 7.50 1.47
CA LEU A 87 -8.81 7.27 2.51
C LEU A 87 -8.11 8.58 2.91
N PHE A 88 -7.80 9.45 1.94
CA PHE A 88 -7.20 10.77 2.19
C PHE A 88 -8.14 11.69 2.97
N ASP A 89 -9.44 11.65 2.68
CA ASP A 89 -10.44 12.44 3.40
C ASP A 89 -10.54 12.02 4.87
N MET A 90 -10.44 10.71 5.15
CA MET A 90 -10.41 10.14 6.50
C MET A 90 -9.11 10.42 7.28
N MET A 91 -8.04 10.89 6.62
CA MET A 91 -6.80 11.20 7.32
C MET A 91 -7.00 12.35 8.32
N PRO A 92 -6.66 12.14 9.61
CA PRO A 92 -6.80 13.17 10.64
C PRO A 92 -5.82 14.33 10.43
N VAL A 93 -4.65 14.05 9.83
CA VAL A 93 -3.64 15.05 9.48
C VAL A 93 -3.22 14.80 8.04
N LYS A 94 -3.45 15.80 7.18
CA LYS A 94 -3.06 15.80 5.78
C LYS A 94 -1.71 16.49 5.66
N ASP A 95 -0.63 15.71 5.58
CA ASP A 95 0.71 16.26 5.38
C ASP A 95 0.99 16.52 3.89
N VAL A 96 2.14 17.14 3.60
CA VAL A 96 2.54 17.48 2.22
C VAL A 96 2.72 16.21 1.39
N VAL A 97 3.19 15.12 1.99
CA VAL A 97 3.41 13.83 1.32
C VAL A 97 2.08 13.21 0.89
N ALA A 98 1.08 13.16 1.77
CA ALA A 98 -0.27 12.69 1.45
C ALA A 98 -0.91 13.53 0.32
N SER A 99 -0.73 14.85 0.38
CA SER A 99 -1.25 15.76 -0.65
C SER A 99 -0.55 15.58 -1.99
N THR A 100 0.76 15.28 -1.98
CA THR A 100 1.54 15.03 -3.19
C THR A 100 1.14 13.71 -3.85
N ASN A 101 0.96 12.65 -3.06
CA ASN A 101 0.46 11.37 -3.55
C ASN A 101 -0.93 11.54 -4.20
N MET A 102 -1.83 12.29 -3.58
CA MET A 102 -3.15 12.56 -4.17
C MET A 102 -3.08 13.32 -5.49
N ILE A 103 -2.22 14.33 -5.60
CA ILE A 103 -2.05 15.06 -6.86
C ILE A 103 -1.50 14.12 -7.95
N ASP A 104 -0.52 13.29 -7.62
CA ASP A 104 0.04 12.32 -8.58
C ASP A 104 -1.02 11.30 -9.04
N GLY A 105 -1.81 10.77 -8.11
CA GLY A 105 -2.93 9.88 -8.41
C GLY A 105 -4.04 10.51 -9.26
N LEU A 106 -4.31 11.80 -9.10
CA LEU A 106 -5.26 12.55 -9.95
C LEU A 106 -4.68 12.85 -11.34
N CYS A 107 -3.38 13.13 -11.42
CA CYS A 107 -2.70 13.41 -12.69
C CYS A 107 -2.50 12.16 -13.56
N SER A 108 -2.50 10.96 -12.97
CA SER A 108 -2.50 9.70 -13.73
C SER A 108 -3.89 9.37 -14.28
N GLU A 109 -4.97 9.68 -13.54
CA GLU A 109 -6.35 9.52 -14.00
C GLU A 109 -6.68 10.45 -15.19
N GLY A 110 -6.26 11.72 -15.14
CA GLY A 110 -6.46 12.68 -16.23
C GLY A 110 -5.79 12.29 -17.56
N ARG A 111 -4.72 11.48 -17.52
CA ARG A 111 -4.04 10.96 -18.73
C ARG A 111 -4.75 9.75 -19.35
N MET A 112 -5.61 9.06 -18.62
CA MET A 112 -6.39 7.92 -19.14
C MET A 112 -7.64 8.37 -19.91
N ILE A 113 -8.16 9.57 -19.63
CA ILE A 113 -9.38 10.10 -20.26
C ILE A 113 -9.09 10.81 -21.59
N GLU A 114 -7.82 11.15 -21.88
CA GLU A 114 -7.44 11.95 -23.05
C GLU A 114 -6.99 11.12 -24.28
N THR A 115 -7.07 9.80 -24.23
CA THR A 115 -6.65 8.92 -25.35
C THR A 115 -7.77 8.07 -25.96
N SER A 116 -9.03 8.51 -25.94
CA SER A 116 -10.13 7.88 -26.69
C SER A 116 -10.30 8.46 -28.09
#